data_AF-A0A3N4IBB6-F1
#
_entry.id   AF-A0A3N4IBB6-F1
#
_cell.length_a   1.000
_cell.length_b   1.000
_cell.length_c   1.000
_cell.angle_alpha   90.00
_cell.angle_beta   90.00
_cell.angle_gamma   90.00
#
_symmetry.space_group_name_H-M   'P 1'
#
loop_
_entity.id
_entity.type
_entity.pdbx_description
1 polymer ?
#
loop_
_entity_poly.entity_id
_entity_poly.type
_entity_poly.pdbx_seq_one_letter_code
_entity_poly.pdbx_strand_id
1 'polypeptide(L)'
;MTTLLTPTTNPGSLPLLPRPSSISGFGLFYAPGFSPLTREDIILDLKTPLLSIPGDKYLDEVCSWCMEWRPAKKDVYGKGKTPDPEDVEKELKKCTGCKVVRYCSRECQKHAWSDHHKLECPRYAALYPRVLPASVRACVRLLLLKERLPKALWEFGILKLDDHVRDFESEGGERWGMINLMAKGAHGYSGTELSEREVRGLYCMILTNTFAITPPTSDVQIGLSFDPLLAKINHSCCPNARIDITGKEAAVTAVTDVNVGDEVTVSYVDTEMNVEARRKELRETWFFECKCEKCKVELGGGKWKDGMLEDIKKSERDVPAGNKSEEVRGFVVEEMD
;
A
#
# COMPACT_ATOMS: atom_id res chain seq x y z
N MET A 1 27.04 11.93 0.78
CA MET A 1 26.99 10.64 0.05
C MET A 1 25.56 10.13 0.14
N THR A 2 24.74 10.57 -0.80
CA THR A 2 23.29 10.38 -0.80
C THR A 2 22.96 9.73 -2.14
N THR A 3 22.89 8.42 -2.17
CA THR A 3 22.46 7.69 -3.38
C THR A 3 21.50 6.62 -2.90
N LEU A 4 20.22 6.96 -2.94
CA LEU A 4 19.14 6.11 -2.46
C LEU A 4 18.13 5.91 -3.60
N LEU A 5 17.87 4.62 -3.84
CA LEU A 5 16.70 4.01 -4.47
C LEU A 5 16.55 4.28 -5.98
N THR A 6 16.96 3.33 -6.82
CA THR A 6 16.36 3.17 -8.16
C THR A 6 16.09 1.69 -8.43
N PRO A 7 14.84 1.35 -8.81
CA PRO A 7 14.58 0.29 -9.77
C PRO A 7 14.42 0.94 -11.16
N THR A 8 15.38 0.67 -12.04
CA THR A 8 15.24 0.69 -13.52
C THR A 8 14.89 1.97 -14.28
N THR A 9 14.89 3.17 -13.69
CA THR A 9 14.90 4.43 -14.47
C THR A 9 16.12 5.28 -14.13
N ASN A 10 16.58 6.07 -15.11
CA ASN A 10 17.86 6.78 -15.17
C ASN A 10 18.29 7.43 -13.83
N PRO A 11 19.59 7.43 -13.44
CA PRO A 11 20.08 7.98 -12.16
C PRO A 11 19.95 9.51 -11.96
N GLY A 12 19.25 10.20 -12.87
CA GLY A 12 18.93 11.62 -12.79
C GLY A 12 17.62 11.84 -12.06
N SER A 13 17.73 11.99 -10.73
CA SER A 13 16.76 12.60 -9.81
C SER A 13 15.34 12.01 -9.80
N LEU A 14 15.06 11.13 -8.84
CA LEU A 14 13.71 11.07 -8.29
C LEU A 14 13.31 12.49 -7.83
N PRO A 15 12.07 12.95 -8.10
CA PRO A 15 11.61 14.27 -7.68
C PRO A 15 11.34 14.37 -6.16
N LEU A 16 11.67 13.32 -5.41
CA LEU A 16 11.45 13.21 -3.97
C LEU A 16 12.77 12.92 -3.25
N LEU A 17 13.02 13.67 -2.18
CA LEU A 17 14.17 13.52 -1.31
C LEU A 17 13.75 13.23 0.13
N PRO A 18 14.28 12.19 0.78
CA PRO A 18 14.02 11.94 2.18
C PRO A 18 14.68 13.01 3.06
N ARG A 19 13.93 13.63 3.98
CA ARG A 19 14.44 14.57 4.98
C ARG A 19 13.71 14.40 6.31
N PRO A 20 14.28 14.84 7.45
CA PRO A 20 13.54 14.93 8.70
C PRO A 20 12.27 15.76 8.51
N SER A 21 11.14 15.20 8.95
CA SER A 21 9.83 15.84 8.83
C SER A 21 9.44 16.52 10.14
N SER A 22 8.74 17.64 10.01
CA SER A 22 8.11 18.31 11.16
C SER A 22 6.81 17.62 11.60
N ILE A 23 6.27 16.72 10.76
CA ILE A 23 5.05 15.96 11.00
C ILE A 23 5.39 14.69 11.79
N SER A 24 6.25 13.83 11.20
CA SER A 24 6.67 12.57 11.81
C SER A 24 7.96 12.05 11.17
N GLY A 25 8.95 11.69 12.01
CA GLY A 25 10.16 10.99 11.59
C GLY A 25 10.84 11.58 10.35
N PHE A 26 10.86 10.81 9.27
CA PHE A 26 11.32 11.25 7.95
C PHE A 26 10.13 11.33 6.99
N GLY A 27 10.14 12.34 6.13
CA GLY A 27 9.17 12.51 5.04
C GLY A 27 9.87 12.64 3.69
N LEU A 28 9.08 12.61 2.62
CA LEU A 28 9.56 12.86 1.25
C LEU A 28 9.26 14.30 0.84
N PHE A 29 10.29 15.01 0.39
CA PHE A 29 10.22 16.42 0.04
C PHE A 29 10.47 16.61 -1.45
N TYR A 30 9.74 17.53 -2.08
CA TYR A 30 9.91 17.83 -3.50
C TYR A 30 11.31 18.42 -3.76
N ALA A 31 12.03 17.78 -4.67
CA ALA A 31 13.46 17.96 -4.83
C ALA A 31 13.82 19.31 -5.51
N PRO A 32 14.96 19.92 -5.16
CA PRO A 32 15.53 21.02 -5.94
C PRO A 32 15.86 20.59 -7.37
N GLY A 33 15.79 21.53 -8.32
CA GLY A 33 16.10 21.28 -9.73
C GLY A 33 14.89 20.92 -10.59
N PHE A 34 13.70 20.87 -10.00
CA PHE A 34 12.43 20.69 -10.70
C PHE A 34 11.58 21.96 -10.67
N SER A 35 10.72 22.12 -11.67
CA SER A 35 9.70 23.19 -11.67
C SER A 35 8.62 22.90 -10.64
N PRO A 36 8.02 23.93 -10.01
CA PRO A 36 6.81 23.75 -9.21
C PRO A 36 5.73 23.00 -10.00
N LEU A 37 5.00 22.15 -9.30
CA LEU A 37 3.90 21.38 -9.87
C LEU A 37 2.57 22.05 -9.53
N THR A 38 1.60 21.86 -10.40
CA THR A 38 0.21 22.25 -10.22
C THR A 38 -0.66 21.02 -10.04
N ARG A 39 -1.94 21.22 -9.70
CA ARG A 39 -2.91 20.13 -9.57
C ARG A 39 -2.93 19.24 -10.82
N GLU A 40 -3.03 17.92 -10.61
CA GLU A 40 -2.99 16.84 -11.60
C GLU A 40 -1.62 16.51 -12.20
N ASP A 41 -0.56 17.26 -11.87
CA ASP A 41 0.78 16.87 -12.27
C ASP A 41 1.23 15.60 -11.54
N ILE A 42 1.88 14.70 -12.28
CA ILE A 42 2.42 13.45 -11.73
C ILE A 42 3.76 13.74 -11.04
N ILE A 43 3.79 13.52 -9.72
CA ILE A 43 4.99 13.62 -8.88
C ILE A 43 5.84 12.37 -9.06
N LEU A 44 5.25 11.18 -9.02
CA LEU A 44 5.95 9.91 -9.12
C LEU A 44 5.11 8.90 -9.89
N ASP A 45 5.72 8.18 -10.83
CA ASP A 45 5.07 7.10 -11.60
C ASP A 45 5.86 5.79 -11.42
N LEU A 46 5.26 4.81 -10.77
CA LEU A 46 5.81 3.49 -10.49
C LEU A 46 5.09 2.44 -11.32
N LYS A 47 5.75 1.99 -12.40
CA LYS A 47 5.22 0.94 -13.30
C LYS A 47 5.20 -0.46 -12.68
N THR A 48 5.97 -0.66 -11.62
CA THR A 48 6.09 -1.92 -10.90
C THR A 48 6.41 -1.61 -9.43
N PRO A 49 5.39 -1.35 -8.58
CA PRO A 49 5.56 -1.39 -7.14
C PRO A 49 6.20 -2.70 -6.71
N LEU A 50 7.03 -2.66 -5.66
CA LEU A 50 7.78 -3.83 -5.19
C LEU A 50 6.90 -5.07 -4.96
N LEU A 51 5.71 -4.91 -4.37
CA LEU A 51 4.74 -5.99 -4.20
C LEU A 51 3.37 -5.58 -4.76
N SER A 52 2.72 -6.53 -5.41
CA SER A 52 1.30 -6.47 -5.76
C SER A 52 0.71 -7.86 -5.54
N ILE A 53 -0.24 -7.97 -4.60
CA ILE A 53 -0.77 -9.23 -4.11
C ILE A 53 -2.30 -9.21 -4.25
N PRO A 54 -2.91 -10.12 -5.03
CA PRO A 54 -4.36 -10.25 -5.07
C PRO A 54 -4.94 -10.53 -3.69
N GLY A 55 -6.09 -9.94 -3.36
CA GLY A 55 -6.80 -10.19 -2.12
C GLY A 55 -7.36 -11.62 -2.06
N ASP A 56 -7.52 -12.17 -0.86
CA ASP A 56 -7.94 -13.57 -0.66
C ASP A 56 -9.29 -13.88 -1.33
N LYS A 57 -10.26 -12.98 -1.17
CA LYS A 57 -11.62 -13.09 -1.74
C LYS A 57 -11.62 -13.03 -3.28
N TYR A 58 -10.61 -12.40 -3.88
CA TYR A 58 -10.55 -12.10 -5.31
C TYR A 58 -9.46 -12.89 -6.05
N LEU A 59 -8.83 -13.87 -5.40
CA LEU A 59 -7.71 -14.64 -5.97
C LEU A 59 -8.08 -15.39 -7.27
N ASP A 60 -9.36 -15.73 -7.42
CA ASP A 60 -9.90 -16.38 -8.62
C ASP A 60 -10.34 -15.40 -9.71
N GLU A 61 -10.45 -14.11 -9.38
CA GLU A 61 -10.94 -13.03 -10.26
C GLU A 61 -9.86 -12.02 -10.63
N VAL A 62 -8.70 -12.05 -10.00
CA VAL A 62 -7.62 -11.07 -10.21
C VAL A 62 -6.38 -11.74 -10.78
N CYS A 63 -5.88 -11.18 -11.89
CA CYS A 63 -4.61 -11.63 -12.46
C CYS A 63 -3.47 -11.37 -11.46
N SER A 64 -2.74 -12.42 -11.08
CA SER A 64 -1.65 -12.35 -10.10
C SER A 64 -0.37 -11.69 -10.62
N TRP A 65 -0.40 -11.11 -11.83
CA TRP A 65 0.67 -10.30 -12.39
C TRP A 65 0.26 -8.83 -12.57
N CYS A 66 -0.73 -8.57 -13.43
CA CYS A 66 -1.14 -7.21 -13.79
C CYS A 66 -2.23 -6.63 -12.88
N MET A 67 -2.77 -7.44 -11.96
CA MET A 67 -3.89 -7.07 -11.07
C MET A 67 -5.16 -6.63 -11.82
N GLU A 68 -5.28 -6.99 -13.10
CA GLU A 68 -6.53 -6.86 -13.85
C GLU A 68 -7.60 -7.71 -13.16
N TRP A 69 -8.71 -7.06 -12.81
CA TRP A 69 -9.85 -7.70 -12.19
C TRP A 69 -10.87 -8.11 -13.26
N ARG A 70 -11.24 -9.39 -13.25
CA ARG A 70 -12.24 -10.01 -14.11
C ARG A 70 -13.28 -10.71 -13.24
N PRO A 71 -14.29 -9.98 -12.76
CA PRO A 71 -15.27 -10.54 -11.85
C PRO A 71 -16.01 -11.71 -12.50
N ALA A 72 -16.16 -12.81 -11.76
CA ALA A 72 -16.81 -14.02 -12.28
C ALA A 72 -18.36 -13.89 -12.30
N LYS A 73 -18.91 -12.83 -11.69
CA LYS A 73 -20.36 -12.60 -11.54
C LYS A 73 -20.73 -11.16 -11.92
N LYS A 74 -21.94 -10.99 -12.46
CA LYS A 74 -22.47 -9.70 -12.97
C LYS A 74 -22.69 -8.61 -11.90
N ASP A 75 -22.74 -8.96 -10.62
CA ASP A 75 -23.27 -8.07 -9.57
C ASP A 75 -22.21 -7.47 -8.62
N VAL A 76 -20.91 -7.49 -8.96
CA VAL A 76 -19.85 -7.06 -8.02
C VAL A 76 -19.54 -5.56 -8.08
N TYR A 77 -19.95 -4.85 -9.13
CA TYR A 77 -19.80 -3.39 -9.18
C TYR A 77 -20.95 -2.74 -8.41
N GLY A 78 -20.75 -2.54 -7.10
CA GLY A 78 -21.59 -1.67 -6.30
C GLY A 78 -21.86 -0.35 -7.06
N LYS A 79 -23.13 0.09 -7.05
CA LYS A 79 -23.72 1.14 -7.92
C LYS A 79 -24.19 0.71 -9.32
N GLY A 80 -24.66 -0.53 -9.50
CA GLY A 80 -25.50 -0.89 -10.65
C GLY A 80 -24.81 -0.80 -12.01
N LYS A 81 -23.48 -0.86 -12.05
CA LYS A 81 -22.73 -0.97 -13.30
C LYS A 81 -22.63 -2.46 -13.66
N THR A 82 -23.25 -2.86 -14.75
CA THR A 82 -23.01 -4.19 -15.31
C THR A 82 -21.59 -4.26 -15.87
N PRO A 83 -20.83 -5.35 -15.68
CA PRO A 83 -19.58 -5.56 -16.41
C PRO A 83 -19.82 -5.39 -17.92
N ASP A 84 -18.84 -4.88 -18.64
CA ASP A 84 -18.86 -4.94 -20.10
C ASP A 84 -19.00 -6.44 -20.50
N PRO A 85 -19.93 -6.81 -21.39
CA PRO A 85 -20.03 -8.18 -21.88
C PRO A 85 -18.70 -8.78 -22.36
N GLU A 86 -17.78 -7.95 -22.87
CA GLU A 86 -16.44 -8.39 -23.27
C GLU A 86 -15.52 -8.75 -22.08
N ASP A 87 -15.74 -8.16 -20.90
CA ASP A 87 -14.98 -8.43 -19.67
C ASP A 87 -15.40 -9.76 -19.02
N VAL A 88 -16.65 -10.19 -19.21
CA VAL A 88 -17.20 -11.45 -18.68
C VAL A 88 -16.61 -12.67 -19.41
N GLU A 89 -16.15 -12.53 -20.65
CA GLU A 89 -15.80 -13.66 -21.51
C GLU A 89 -14.38 -14.24 -21.32
N LYS A 90 -13.48 -13.59 -20.56
CA LYS A 90 -12.07 -14.04 -20.48
C LYS A 90 -11.67 -14.56 -19.10
N GLU A 91 -12.11 -15.78 -18.79
CA GLU A 91 -11.70 -16.56 -17.60
C GLU A 91 -10.18 -16.57 -17.39
N LEU A 92 -9.74 -16.26 -16.15
CA LEU A 92 -8.34 -16.34 -15.76
C LEU A 92 -7.85 -17.80 -15.72
N LYS A 93 -6.62 -18.04 -16.18
CA LYS A 93 -6.01 -19.37 -16.21
C LYS A 93 -5.19 -19.62 -14.96
N LYS A 94 -5.54 -20.68 -14.23
CA LYS A 94 -4.88 -21.15 -13.01
C LYS A 94 -3.47 -21.69 -13.28
N CYS A 95 -2.51 -21.35 -12.41
CA CYS A 95 -1.20 -22.00 -12.40
C CYS A 95 -1.36 -23.51 -12.15
N THR A 96 -0.88 -24.34 -13.07
CA THR A 96 -0.99 -25.81 -12.94
C THR A 96 -0.11 -26.39 -11.83
N GLY A 97 0.97 -25.70 -11.46
CA GLY A 97 1.88 -26.11 -10.39
C GLY A 97 1.25 -25.96 -9.00
N CYS A 98 0.97 -24.72 -8.58
CA CYS A 98 0.46 -24.47 -7.23
C CYS A 98 -1.06 -24.50 -7.09
N LYS A 99 -1.81 -24.32 -8.19
CA LYS A 99 -3.28 -24.21 -8.20
C LYS A 99 -3.85 -23.03 -7.40
N VAL A 100 -3.03 -22.11 -6.92
CA VAL A 100 -3.43 -20.93 -6.13
C VAL A 100 -3.66 -19.72 -7.04
N VAL A 101 -2.60 -19.22 -7.69
CA VAL A 101 -2.65 -17.97 -8.49
C VAL A 101 -3.25 -18.18 -9.90
N ARG A 102 -3.80 -17.10 -10.48
CA ARG A 102 -4.37 -17.08 -11.83
C ARG A 102 -3.82 -15.94 -12.69
N TYR A 103 -3.90 -16.10 -14.00
CA TYR A 103 -3.38 -15.14 -14.96
C TYR A 103 -4.36 -14.89 -16.11
N CYS A 104 -4.41 -13.64 -16.58
CA CYS A 104 -5.25 -13.27 -17.72
C CYS A 104 -4.68 -13.72 -19.07
N SER A 105 -3.37 -13.99 -19.13
CA SER A 105 -2.66 -14.42 -20.33
C SER A 105 -1.39 -15.21 -20.03
N ARG A 106 -0.82 -15.88 -21.05
CA ARG A 106 0.47 -16.59 -20.94
C ARG A 106 1.62 -15.63 -20.69
N GLU A 107 1.53 -14.40 -21.21
CA GLU A 107 2.50 -13.33 -21.02
C GLU A 107 2.53 -12.92 -19.55
N CYS A 108 1.37 -12.70 -18.92
CA CYS A 108 1.28 -12.41 -17.49
C CYS A 108 1.86 -13.55 -16.63
N GLN A 109 1.56 -14.80 -16.97
CA GLN A 109 2.16 -15.96 -16.29
C GLN A 109 3.69 -15.97 -16.42
N LYS A 110 4.23 -15.70 -17.61
CA LYS A 110 5.67 -15.67 -17.87
C LYS A 110 6.36 -14.55 -17.08
N HIS A 111 5.78 -13.36 -17.06
CA HIS A 111 6.32 -12.23 -16.30
C HIS A 111 6.31 -12.51 -14.79
N ALA A 112 5.18 -12.97 -14.23
CA ALA A 112 5.11 -13.35 -12.83
C ALA A 112 6.10 -14.46 -12.47
N TRP A 113 6.28 -15.46 -13.33
CA TRP A 113 7.24 -16.54 -13.13
C TRP A 113 8.68 -16.02 -13.01
N SER A 114 9.08 -15.11 -13.90
CA SER A 114 10.40 -14.49 -13.89
C SER A 114 10.62 -13.65 -12.63
N ASP A 115 9.62 -12.85 -12.29
CA ASP A 115 9.67 -11.85 -11.22
C ASP A 115 9.70 -12.50 -9.82
N HIS A 116 8.64 -13.21 -9.44
CA HIS A 116 8.46 -13.73 -8.08
C HIS A 116 7.92 -15.16 -8.01
N HIS A 117 7.02 -15.56 -8.92
CA HIS A 117 6.20 -16.75 -8.73
C HIS A 117 6.99 -18.06 -8.79
N LYS A 118 8.12 -18.10 -9.51
CA LYS A 118 9.01 -19.28 -9.49
C LYS A 118 9.49 -19.63 -8.08
N LEU A 119 9.67 -18.63 -7.21
CA LEU A 119 10.08 -18.83 -5.83
C LEU A 119 8.91 -19.30 -4.95
N GLU A 120 7.71 -18.76 -5.20
CA GLU A 120 6.51 -19.00 -4.39
C GLU A 120 5.78 -20.31 -4.74
N CYS A 121 5.78 -20.69 -6.02
CA CYS A 121 4.98 -21.79 -6.53
C CYS A 121 5.14 -23.09 -5.72
N PRO A 122 6.37 -23.53 -5.36
CA PRO A 122 6.54 -24.73 -4.52
C PRO A 122 5.91 -24.60 -3.13
N ARG A 123 5.94 -23.41 -2.52
CA ARG A 123 5.38 -23.16 -1.18
C ARG A 123 3.86 -23.25 -1.22
N TYR A 124 3.26 -22.59 -2.20
CA TYR A 124 1.83 -22.65 -2.42
C TYR A 124 1.35 -24.06 -2.80
N ALA A 125 2.10 -24.77 -3.65
CA ALA A 125 1.79 -26.15 -4.02
C ALA A 125 1.79 -27.11 -2.83
N ALA A 126 2.75 -26.95 -1.91
CA ALA A 126 2.86 -27.79 -0.71
C ALA A 126 1.71 -27.57 0.29
N LEU A 127 1.06 -26.41 0.25
CA LEU A 127 -0.03 -26.04 1.17
C LEU A 127 -1.41 -26.31 0.58
N TYR A 128 -1.54 -26.38 -0.74
CA TYR A 128 -2.82 -26.54 -1.42
C TYR A 128 -3.59 -27.77 -0.90
N PRO A 129 -4.89 -27.65 -0.55
CA PRO A 129 -5.80 -26.55 -0.90
C PRO A 129 -5.80 -25.35 0.05
N ARG A 130 -4.96 -25.33 1.10
CA ARG A 130 -4.85 -24.19 2.01
C ARG A 130 -4.17 -23.02 1.30
N VAL A 131 -4.83 -21.86 1.30
CA VAL A 131 -4.30 -20.60 0.78
C VAL A 131 -3.85 -19.74 1.96
N LEU A 132 -2.68 -19.10 1.82
CA LEU A 132 -2.17 -18.16 2.82
C LEU A 132 -2.88 -16.79 2.68
N PRO A 133 -3.16 -16.08 3.80
CA PRO A 133 -3.69 -14.73 3.76
C PRO A 133 -2.84 -13.76 2.93
N ALA A 134 -3.40 -12.69 2.37
CA ALA A 134 -2.66 -11.82 1.44
C ALA A 134 -1.46 -11.13 2.11
N SER A 135 -1.60 -10.67 3.35
CA SER A 135 -0.50 -10.14 4.18
C SER A 135 0.61 -11.16 4.42
N VAL A 136 0.28 -12.43 4.66
CA VAL A 136 1.26 -13.51 4.78
C VAL A 136 1.93 -13.78 3.43
N ARG A 137 1.18 -13.79 2.32
CA ARG A 137 1.73 -13.91 0.96
C ARG A 137 2.66 -12.75 0.63
N ALA A 138 2.33 -11.53 1.02
CA ALA A 138 3.17 -10.34 0.88
C ALA A 138 4.48 -10.50 1.63
N CYS A 139 4.43 -10.95 2.89
CA CYS A 139 5.61 -11.17 3.73
C CYS A 139 6.50 -12.29 3.18
N VAL A 140 5.90 -13.42 2.78
CA VAL A 140 6.63 -14.53 2.15
C VAL A 140 7.27 -14.06 0.84
N ARG A 141 6.57 -13.31 -0.01
CA ARG A 141 7.13 -12.75 -1.25
C ARG A 141 8.33 -11.85 -0.97
N LEU A 142 8.20 -10.91 -0.02
CA LEU A 142 9.27 -10.00 0.36
C LEU A 142 10.52 -10.76 0.83
N LEU A 143 10.34 -11.78 1.67
CA LEU A 143 11.42 -12.63 2.17
C LEU A 143 12.09 -13.45 1.07
N LEU A 144 11.31 -14.03 0.15
CA LEU A 144 11.85 -14.79 -0.99
C LEU A 144 12.60 -13.90 -1.98
N LEU A 145 12.19 -12.64 -2.11
CA LEU A 145 12.84 -11.65 -2.97
C LEU A 145 14.09 -11.03 -2.36
N LYS A 146 14.29 -11.11 -1.03
CA LYS A 146 15.37 -10.40 -0.31
C LYS A 146 16.72 -10.45 -1.01
N GLU A 147 17.20 -11.63 -1.42
CA GLU A 147 18.52 -11.80 -2.06
C GLU A 147 18.57 -11.32 -3.52
N ARG A 148 17.40 -11.04 -4.14
CA ARG A 148 17.30 -10.44 -5.47
C ARG A 148 17.19 -8.92 -5.44
N LEU A 149 16.89 -8.33 -4.28
CA LEU A 149 16.73 -6.89 -4.15
C LEU A 149 18.08 -6.19 -4.07
N PRO A 150 18.21 -4.96 -4.60
CA PRO A 150 19.37 -4.13 -4.35
C PRO A 150 19.58 -3.96 -2.84
N LYS A 151 20.80 -4.21 -2.36
CA LYS A 151 21.15 -4.10 -0.93
C LYS A 151 20.71 -2.76 -0.32
N ALA A 152 20.87 -1.67 -1.08
CA ALA A 152 20.45 -0.34 -0.64
C ALA A 152 18.93 -0.20 -0.46
N LEU A 153 18.12 -0.85 -1.31
CA LEU A 153 16.65 -0.88 -1.18
C LEU A 153 16.24 -1.61 0.10
N TRP A 154 16.92 -2.72 0.42
CA TRP A 154 16.68 -3.46 1.66
C TRP A 154 17.06 -2.64 2.90
N GLU A 155 18.32 -2.19 2.98
CA GLU A 155 18.88 -1.57 4.20
C GLU A 155 18.37 -0.16 4.47
N PHE A 156 18.14 0.63 3.42
CA PHE A 156 17.78 2.05 3.54
C PHE A 156 16.37 2.37 3.07
N GLY A 157 15.74 1.48 2.29
CA GLY A 157 14.34 1.57 1.92
C GLY A 157 13.46 0.88 2.97
N ILE A 158 13.45 -0.45 2.91
CA ILE A 158 12.53 -1.34 3.63
C ILE A 158 12.80 -1.33 5.15
N LEU A 159 14.04 -1.61 5.58
CA LEU A 159 14.39 -1.66 7.01
C LEU A 159 14.39 -0.29 7.71
N LYS A 160 14.05 0.78 6.99
CA LYS A 160 13.89 2.14 7.54
C LYS A 160 12.43 2.59 7.59
N LEU A 161 11.50 1.73 7.22
CA LEU A 161 10.07 1.96 7.48
C LEU A 161 9.80 1.64 8.95
N ASP A 162 8.82 2.35 9.53
CA ASP A 162 8.36 2.04 10.88
C ASP A 162 7.61 0.72 10.88
N ASP A 163 8.05 -0.22 11.71
CA ASP A 163 7.41 -1.52 11.87
C ASP A 163 6.32 -1.51 12.93
N HIS A 164 6.29 -0.51 13.82
CA HIS A 164 5.34 -0.40 14.94
C HIS A 164 5.23 -1.68 15.80
N VAL A 165 6.25 -2.55 15.82
CA VAL A 165 6.17 -3.85 16.49
C VAL A 165 5.95 -3.69 18.00
N ARG A 166 6.54 -2.65 18.59
CA ARG A 166 6.38 -2.32 20.01
C ARG A 166 4.99 -1.80 20.33
N ASP A 167 4.39 -1.04 19.41
CA ASP A 167 3.05 -0.51 19.59
C ASP A 167 2.04 -1.66 19.57
N PHE A 168 2.11 -2.55 18.58
CA PHE A 168 1.31 -3.78 18.53
C PHE A 168 1.49 -4.67 19.77
N GLU A 169 2.74 -4.86 20.22
CA GLU A 169 3.04 -5.64 21.42
C GLU A 169 2.43 -5.00 22.68
N SER A 170 2.44 -3.67 22.78
CA SER A 170 1.89 -2.93 23.91
C SER A 170 0.36 -2.95 23.96
N GLU A 171 -0.31 -2.90 22.80
CA GLU A 171 -1.77 -3.08 22.71
C GLU A 171 -2.17 -4.51 23.09
N GLY A 172 -1.34 -5.50 22.74
CA GLY A 172 -1.54 -6.90 23.10
C GLY A 172 -2.82 -7.49 22.49
N GLY A 173 -3.51 -8.33 23.27
CA GLY A 173 -4.79 -8.93 22.88
C GLY A 173 -4.72 -9.91 21.69
N GLU A 174 -5.89 -10.17 21.11
CA GLU A 174 -6.05 -11.11 19.99
C GLU A 174 -5.26 -10.67 18.75
N ARG A 175 -5.24 -9.37 18.47
CA ARG A 175 -4.48 -8.77 17.35
C ARG A 175 -3.00 -9.13 17.44
N TRP A 176 -2.38 -8.97 18.61
CA TRP A 176 -0.98 -9.34 18.81
C TRP A 176 -0.76 -10.86 18.70
N GLY A 177 -1.66 -11.67 19.25
CA GLY A 177 -1.62 -13.13 19.11
C GLY A 177 -1.64 -13.56 17.64
N MET A 178 -2.53 -12.96 16.85
CA MET A 178 -2.68 -13.22 15.42
C MET A 178 -1.45 -12.79 14.63
N ILE A 179 -0.89 -11.60 14.92
CA ILE A 179 0.36 -11.13 14.31
C ILE A 179 1.49 -12.13 14.54
N ASN A 180 1.66 -12.62 15.77
CA ASN A 180 2.67 -13.62 16.08
C ASN A 180 2.47 -14.92 15.30
N LEU A 181 1.24 -15.41 15.21
CA LEU A 181 0.91 -16.62 14.46
C LEU A 181 1.21 -16.46 12.96
N MET A 182 0.77 -15.34 12.37
CA MET A 182 0.94 -15.04 10.95
C MET A 182 2.41 -14.81 10.59
N ALA A 183 3.15 -14.06 11.41
CA ALA A 183 4.59 -13.85 11.24
C ALA A 183 5.37 -15.18 11.34
N LYS A 184 5.01 -16.05 12.30
CA LYS A 184 5.59 -17.39 12.41
C LYS A 184 5.30 -18.25 11.19
N GLY A 185 4.07 -18.16 10.65
CA GLY A 185 3.71 -18.77 9.37
C GLY A 185 4.60 -18.26 8.23
N ALA A 186 4.71 -16.94 8.06
CA ALA A 186 5.54 -16.33 7.02
C ALA A 186 7.02 -16.75 7.13
N HIS A 187 7.57 -16.82 8.34
CA HIS A 187 8.90 -17.34 8.61
C HIS A 187 9.06 -18.79 8.13
N GLY A 188 8.16 -19.68 8.58
CA GLY A 188 8.21 -21.10 8.20
C GLY A 188 8.03 -21.36 6.71
N TYR A 189 7.10 -20.64 6.04
CA TYR A 189 6.84 -20.86 4.62
C TYR A 189 7.88 -20.23 3.69
N SER A 190 8.55 -19.16 4.11
CA SER A 190 9.63 -18.56 3.30
C SER A 190 10.91 -19.39 3.33
N GLY A 191 11.21 -20.05 4.47
CA GLY A 191 12.48 -20.74 4.70
C GLY A 191 13.65 -19.78 4.82
N THR A 192 13.39 -18.58 5.33
CA THR A 192 14.39 -17.53 5.54
C THR A 192 15.32 -17.87 6.71
N GLU A 193 16.54 -17.32 6.68
CA GLU A 193 17.50 -17.38 7.80
C GLU A 193 17.31 -16.23 8.81
N LEU A 194 16.42 -15.27 8.52
CA LEU A 194 16.08 -14.22 9.48
C LEU A 194 15.36 -14.83 10.69
N SER A 195 15.64 -14.31 11.88
CA SER A 195 14.98 -14.76 13.10
C SER A 195 13.46 -14.51 13.07
N GLU A 196 12.69 -15.30 13.83
CA GLU A 196 11.24 -15.05 14.00
C GLU A 196 10.94 -13.61 14.44
N ARG A 197 11.82 -13.01 15.24
CA ARG A 197 11.72 -11.61 15.67
C ARG A 197 11.85 -10.63 14.50
N GLU A 198 12.81 -10.83 13.61
CA GLU A 198 13.01 -9.99 12.43
C GLU A 198 11.84 -10.14 11.46
N VAL A 199 11.36 -11.37 11.24
CA VAL A 199 10.18 -11.61 10.38
C VAL A 199 8.93 -10.97 10.97
N ARG A 200 8.75 -10.99 12.29
CA ARG A 200 7.63 -10.28 12.94
C ARG A 200 7.69 -8.78 12.71
N GLY A 201 8.87 -8.16 12.80
CA GLY A 201 9.05 -6.75 12.43
C GLY A 201 8.65 -6.48 10.98
N LEU A 202 9.13 -7.29 10.03
CA LEU A 202 8.74 -7.17 8.62
C LEU A 202 7.24 -7.37 8.39
N TYR A 203 6.60 -8.28 9.12
CA TYR A 203 5.17 -8.52 9.04
C TYR A 203 4.37 -7.31 9.57
N CYS A 204 4.73 -6.78 10.73
CA CYS A 204 4.10 -5.56 11.26
C CYS A 204 4.29 -4.36 10.31
N MET A 205 5.48 -4.21 9.72
CA MET A 205 5.76 -3.21 8.68
C MET A 205 4.82 -3.36 7.47
N ILE A 206 4.58 -4.58 6.98
CA ILE A 206 3.63 -4.82 5.88
C ILE A 206 2.21 -4.37 6.27
N LEU A 207 1.78 -4.62 7.51
CA LEU A 207 0.47 -4.17 7.98
C LEU A 207 0.38 -2.64 8.03
N THR A 208 1.45 -1.92 8.35
CA THR A 208 1.39 -0.46 8.49
C THR A 208 1.69 0.29 7.20
N ASN A 209 2.31 -0.35 6.20
CA ASN A 209 2.86 0.31 5.01
C ASN A 209 2.26 -0.19 3.66
N THR A 210 1.25 -1.06 3.66
CA THR A 210 0.56 -1.49 2.43
C THR A 210 -0.61 -0.59 2.06
N PHE A 211 -0.85 -0.50 0.74
CA PHE A 211 -1.92 0.28 0.13
C PHE A 211 -2.97 -0.65 -0.50
N ALA A 212 -4.22 -0.23 -0.50
CA ALA A 212 -5.29 -0.93 -1.23
C ALA A 212 -5.09 -0.79 -2.75
N ILE A 213 -5.33 -1.86 -3.50
CA ILE A 213 -5.50 -1.81 -4.95
C ILE A 213 -6.99 -1.81 -5.23
N THR A 214 -7.49 -0.76 -5.87
CA THR A 214 -8.91 -0.59 -6.21
C THR A 214 -9.06 -0.41 -7.73
N PRO A 215 -9.99 -1.11 -8.39
CA PRO A 215 -10.29 -0.87 -9.79
C PRO A 215 -10.81 0.55 -10.03
N PRO A 216 -10.56 1.18 -11.19
CA PRO A 216 -11.10 2.53 -11.48
C PRO A 216 -12.63 2.62 -11.45
N THR A 217 -13.31 1.48 -11.59
CA THR A 217 -14.76 1.39 -11.71
C THR A 217 -15.47 1.05 -10.40
N SER A 218 -14.73 0.81 -9.30
CA SER A 218 -15.28 0.30 -8.04
C SER A 218 -14.41 0.68 -6.84
N ASP A 219 -15.06 0.94 -5.70
CA ASP A 219 -14.37 1.16 -4.40
C ASP A 219 -13.92 -0.15 -3.73
N VAL A 220 -14.14 -1.29 -4.40
CA VAL A 220 -13.76 -2.62 -3.91
C VAL A 220 -12.25 -2.80 -3.91
N GLN A 221 -11.69 -3.19 -2.77
CA GLN A 221 -10.29 -3.57 -2.70
C GLN A 221 -10.05 -4.98 -3.26
N ILE A 222 -9.36 -5.05 -4.40
CA ILE A 222 -9.04 -6.31 -5.07
C ILE A 222 -7.67 -6.89 -4.68
N GLY A 223 -6.87 -6.14 -3.92
CA GLY A 223 -5.55 -6.57 -3.49
C GLY A 223 -4.81 -5.54 -2.65
N LEU A 224 -3.54 -5.82 -2.41
CA LEU A 224 -2.62 -4.93 -1.70
C LEU A 224 -1.39 -4.64 -2.55
N SER A 225 -0.88 -3.42 -2.41
CA SER A 225 0.36 -2.96 -3.03
C SER A 225 1.32 -2.49 -1.95
N PHE A 226 2.62 -2.63 -2.19
CA PHE A 226 3.66 -2.09 -1.33
C PHE A 226 4.84 -1.63 -2.17
N ASP A 227 5.29 -0.41 -1.89
CA ASP A 227 6.57 0.09 -2.36
C ASP A 227 7.20 0.98 -1.28
N PRO A 228 8.50 0.83 -0.96
CA PRO A 228 9.16 1.65 0.05
C PRO A 228 9.15 3.15 -0.23
N LEU A 229 9.03 3.58 -1.50
CA LEU A 229 8.90 5.01 -1.82
C LEU A 229 7.51 5.53 -1.43
N LEU A 230 6.45 4.80 -1.76
CA LEU A 230 5.08 5.17 -1.39
C LEU A 230 4.90 5.16 0.14
N ALA A 231 5.44 4.13 0.79
CA ALA A 231 5.36 3.93 2.24
C ALA A 231 6.06 5.04 3.07
N LYS A 232 6.96 5.83 2.47
CA LYS A 232 7.65 6.96 3.14
C LYS A 232 6.90 8.29 3.04
N ILE A 233 5.79 8.34 2.29
CA ILE A 233 5.00 9.57 2.16
C ILE A 233 4.15 9.73 3.41
N ASN A 234 4.38 10.80 4.17
CA ASN A 234 3.70 11.05 5.42
C ASN A 234 2.22 11.43 5.24
N HIS A 235 1.47 11.30 6.34
CA HIS A 235 0.08 11.72 6.41
C HIS A 235 -0.08 13.23 6.60
N SER A 236 -1.10 13.80 5.94
CA SER A 236 -1.74 15.06 6.35
C SER A 236 -3.25 14.99 6.08
N CYS A 237 -4.09 15.54 6.96
CA CYS A 237 -5.52 15.73 6.66
C CYS A 237 -5.76 16.91 5.69
N CYS A 238 -4.71 17.65 5.34
CA CYS A 238 -4.65 18.60 4.22
C CYS A 238 -3.54 18.13 3.27
N PRO A 239 -3.73 17.05 2.53
CA PRO A 239 -2.67 16.52 1.67
C PRO A 239 -2.47 17.43 0.46
N ASN A 240 -1.24 17.46 -0.05
CA ASN A 240 -0.90 18.09 -1.33
C ASN A 240 -0.73 17.06 -2.46
N ALA A 241 -0.80 15.77 -2.15
CA ALA A 241 -0.80 14.69 -3.14
C ALA A 241 -1.80 13.56 -2.80
N ARG A 242 -2.12 12.75 -3.80
CA ARG A 242 -2.84 11.47 -3.66
C ARG A 242 -2.03 10.33 -4.25
N ILE A 243 -2.34 9.11 -3.85
CA ILE A 243 -1.75 7.89 -4.43
C ILE A 243 -2.87 7.16 -5.15
N ASP A 244 -2.69 6.96 -6.45
CA ASP A 244 -3.60 6.22 -7.31
C ASP A 244 -2.95 4.88 -7.66
N ILE A 245 -3.56 3.75 -7.29
CA ILE A 245 -3.05 2.41 -7.61
C ILE A 245 -4.06 1.67 -8.48
N THR A 246 -3.73 1.56 -9.78
CA THR A 246 -4.57 0.89 -10.76
C THR A 246 -3.81 -0.28 -11.37
N GLY A 247 -4.38 -1.47 -11.24
CA GLY A 247 -3.68 -2.69 -11.64
C GLY A 247 -2.38 -2.83 -10.86
N LYS A 248 -1.27 -2.95 -11.58
CA LYS A 248 0.09 -3.08 -11.03
C LYS A 248 0.91 -1.79 -11.11
N GLU A 249 0.27 -0.66 -11.38
CA GLU A 249 0.93 0.65 -11.46
C GLU A 249 0.46 1.53 -10.31
N ALA A 250 1.37 2.36 -9.80
CA ALA A 250 1.06 3.35 -8.78
C ALA A 250 1.56 4.72 -9.21
N ALA A 251 0.74 5.75 -9.05
CA ALA A 251 1.11 7.13 -9.31
C ALA A 251 0.90 7.98 -8.05
N VAL A 252 1.79 8.93 -7.81
CA VAL A 252 1.62 10.01 -6.84
C VAL A 252 1.29 11.26 -7.63
N THR A 253 0.07 11.79 -7.45
CA THR A 253 -0.45 12.91 -8.23
C THR A 253 -0.67 14.11 -7.32
N ALA A 254 -0.23 15.29 -7.74
CA ALA A 254 -0.45 16.53 -6.99
C ALA A 254 -1.95 16.88 -6.97
N VAL A 255 -2.50 17.18 -5.78
CA VAL A 255 -3.89 17.65 -5.63
C VAL A 255 -3.96 19.15 -5.35
N THR A 256 -2.83 19.76 -5.02
CA THR A 256 -2.64 21.22 -4.93
C THR A 256 -1.30 21.56 -5.57
N ASP A 257 -0.95 22.84 -5.60
CA ASP A 257 0.40 23.24 -6.02
C ASP A 257 1.45 22.64 -5.07
N VAL A 258 2.57 22.18 -5.62
CA VAL A 258 3.71 21.62 -4.88
C VAL A 258 4.97 22.36 -5.29
N ASN A 259 5.53 23.13 -4.35
CA ASN A 259 6.74 23.91 -4.56
C ASN A 259 7.98 23.12 -4.16
N VAL A 260 9.13 23.54 -4.71
CA VAL A 260 10.43 22.98 -4.33
C VAL A 260 10.64 23.13 -2.82
N GLY A 261 10.92 22.02 -2.16
CA GLY A 261 11.12 21.97 -0.71
C GLY A 261 9.85 21.72 0.10
N ASP A 262 8.67 21.63 -0.52
CA ASP A 262 7.46 21.20 0.17
C ASP A 262 7.55 19.71 0.54
N GLU A 263 7.03 19.34 1.70
CA GLU A 263 6.82 17.93 2.07
C GLU A 263 5.63 17.39 1.27
N VAL A 264 5.83 16.30 0.53
CA VAL A 264 4.74 15.61 -0.15
C VAL A 264 4.02 14.73 0.87
N THR A 265 2.72 14.95 1.01
CA THR A 265 1.87 14.28 1.98
C THR A 265 0.59 13.80 1.33
N VAL A 266 0.09 12.66 1.81
CA VAL A 266 -1.16 12.04 1.34
C VAL A 266 -2.12 11.88 2.52
N SER A 267 -3.40 11.65 2.26
CA SER A 267 -4.30 11.24 3.35
C SER A 267 -4.28 9.73 3.53
N TYR A 268 -4.25 9.29 4.78
CA TYR A 268 -4.33 7.88 5.16
C TYR A 268 -5.76 7.47 5.51
N VAL A 269 -6.60 8.45 5.83
CA VAL A 269 -7.98 8.32 6.30
C VAL A 269 -8.89 9.17 5.43
N ASP A 270 -10.19 8.94 5.51
CA ASP A 270 -11.18 9.82 4.89
C ASP A 270 -11.10 11.22 5.54
N THR A 271 -10.83 12.23 4.71
CA THR A 271 -10.71 13.60 5.16
C THR A 271 -12.06 14.22 5.51
N GLU A 272 -13.19 13.69 5.03
CA GLU A 272 -14.53 14.19 5.34
C GLU A 272 -15.00 13.83 6.76
N MET A 273 -14.39 12.82 7.39
CA MET A 273 -14.62 12.47 8.79
C MET A 273 -14.25 13.62 9.73
N ASN A 274 -14.90 13.73 10.89
CA ASN A 274 -14.53 14.69 11.93
C ASN A 274 -13.14 14.39 12.54
N VAL A 275 -12.54 15.40 13.20
CA VAL A 275 -11.17 15.30 13.74
C VAL A 275 -11.01 14.17 14.75
N GLU A 276 -12.01 13.90 15.58
CA GLU A 276 -11.98 12.83 16.57
C GLU A 276 -11.89 11.46 15.89
N ALA A 277 -12.71 11.23 14.87
CA ALA A 277 -12.77 9.98 14.12
C ALA A 277 -11.49 9.78 13.29
N ARG A 278 -11.00 10.81 12.59
CA ARG A 278 -9.72 10.75 11.86
C ARG A 278 -8.56 10.41 12.80
N ARG A 279 -8.45 11.12 13.94
CA ARG A 279 -7.37 10.85 14.92
C ARG A 279 -7.52 9.49 15.59
N LYS A 280 -8.74 9.00 15.79
CA LYS A 280 -8.98 7.64 16.31
C LYS A 280 -8.44 6.60 15.33
N GLU A 281 -8.85 6.64 14.07
CA GLU A 281 -8.38 5.70 13.05
C GLU A 281 -6.85 5.76 12.89
N LEU A 282 -6.26 6.98 12.86
CA LEU A 282 -4.82 7.14 12.78
C LEU A 282 -4.06 6.50 13.95
N ARG A 283 -4.57 6.62 15.18
CA ARG A 283 -3.96 6.00 16.37
C ARG A 283 -4.07 4.47 16.35
N GLU A 284 -5.23 3.93 16.03
CA GLU A 284 -5.48 2.48 16.03
C GLU A 284 -4.69 1.74 14.92
N THR A 285 -4.28 2.49 13.90
CA THR A 285 -3.83 1.93 12.63
C THR A 285 -2.36 2.28 12.30
N TRP A 286 -1.86 3.42 12.76
CA TRP A 286 -0.47 3.89 12.57
C TRP A 286 0.15 4.49 13.84
N PHE A 287 -0.52 4.37 15.00
CA PHE A 287 0.06 4.67 16.31
C PHE A 287 0.56 6.11 16.49
N PHE A 288 -0.01 7.08 15.76
CA PHE A 288 0.33 8.49 15.91
C PHE A 288 -0.89 9.39 16.00
N GLU A 289 -0.69 10.58 16.55
CA GLU A 289 -1.70 11.62 16.60
C GLU A 289 -1.39 12.74 15.59
N CYS A 290 -2.30 12.97 14.65
CA CYS A 290 -2.12 13.98 13.61
C CYS A 290 -2.19 15.41 14.16
N LYS A 291 -1.15 16.21 13.88
CA LYS A 291 -1.03 17.62 14.28
C LYS A 291 -1.05 18.56 13.07
N CYS A 292 -1.61 18.14 11.94
CA CYS A 292 -1.74 18.99 10.76
C CYS A 292 -2.66 20.20 11.04
N GLU A 293 -2.63 21.18 10.15
CA GLU A 293 -3.34 22.44 10.36
C GLU A 293 -4.87 22.26 10.43
N LYS A 294 -5.47 21.40 9.59
CA LYS A 294 -6.91 21.05 9.71
C LYS A 294 -7.27 20.49 11.08
N CYS A 295 -6.47 19.56 11.62
CA CYS A 295 -6.71 19.03 12.96
C CYS A 295 -6.62 20.12 14.04
N LYS A 296 -5.66 21.06 13.92
CA LYS A 296 -5.54 22.17 14.89
C LYS A 296 -6.74 23.10 14.86
N VAL A 297 -7.23 23.44 13.67
CA VAL A 297 -8.37 24.35 13.51
C VAL A 297 -9.66 23.69 13.99
N GLU A 298 -9.93 22.44 13.61
CA GLU A 298 -11.16 21.72 14.01
C GLU A 298 -11.24 21.47 15.53
N LEU A 299 -10.11 21.32 16.22
CA LEU A 299 -10.06 21.21 17.68
C LEU A 299 -10.17 22.57 18.41
N GLY A 300 -10.44 23.66 17.70
CA GLY A 300 -10.59 25.00 18.27
C GLY A 300 -9.26 25.69 18.63
N GLY A 301 -8.12 25.14 18.21
CA GLY A 301 -6.78 25.65 18.53
C GLY A 301 -6.20 26.62 17.49
N GLY A 302 -6.88 26.91 16.39
CA GLY A 302 -6.35 27.72 15.28
C GLY A 302 -7.41 28.51 14.51
N LYS A 303 -6.96 29.40 13.61
CA LYS A 303 -7.82 30.11 12.64
C LYS A 303 -7.47 29.62 11.23
N TRP A 304 -8.47 29.45 10.37
CA TRP A 304 -8.24 29.22 8.95
C TRP A 304 -7.42 30.36 8.38
N LYS A 305 -6.32 30.04 7.69
CA LYS A 305 -5.60 31.01 6.85
C LYS A 305 -6.43 31.30 5.60
N ASP A 306 -6.27 32.49 5.02
CA ASP A 306 -6.91 32.83 3.75
C ASP A 306 -6.53 31.80 2.66
N GLY A 307 -7.50 31.37 1.86
CA GLY A 307 -7.34 30.34 0.83
C GLY A 307 -7.28 28.89 1.35
N MET A 308 -6.98 28.66 2.63
CA MET A 308 -6.79 27.31 3.18
C MET A 308 -8.05 26.45 3.13
N LEU A 309 -9.23 27.04 3.37
CA LEU A 309 -10.50 26.33 3.29
C LEU A 309 -10.80 25.89 1.84
N GLU A 310 -10.42 26.70 0.85
CA GLU A 310 -10.57 26.38 -0.56
C GLU A 310 -9.61 25.27 -0.97
N ASP A 311 -8.37 25.30 -0.48
CA ASP A 311 -7.37 24.26 -0.74
C ASP A 311 -7.73 22.94 -0.07
N ILE A 312 -8.33 22.97 1.12
CA ILE A 312 -8.92 21.77 1.74
C ILE A 312 -10.04 21.22 0.88
N LYS A 313 -11.01 22.05 0.49
CA LYS A 313 -12.11 21.61 -0.40
C LYS A 313 -11.61 21.11 -1.76
N LYS A 314 -10.49 21.64 -2.25
CA LYS A 314 -9.82 21.13 -3.46
C LYS A 314 -9.16 19.78 -3.19
N SER A 315 -8.48 19.60 -2.05
CA SER A 315 -7.85 18.33 -1.67
C SER A 315 -8.89 17.23 -1.41
N GLU A 316 -10.00 17.55 -0.75
CA GLU A 316 -11.05 16.57 -0.38
C GLU A 316 -11.80 16.00 -1.59
N ARG A 317 -12.02 16.80 -2.64
CA ARG A 317 -12.75 16.36 -3.84
C ARG A 317 -12.07 15.24 -4.62
N ASP A 318 -10.74 15.14 -4.51
CA ASP A 318 -9.94 14.28 -5.39
C ASP A 318 -9.11 13.25 -4.62
N VAL A 319 -9.21 13.21 -3.29
CA VAL A 319 -8.49 12.24 -2.46
C VAL A 319 -9.46 11.13 -2.08
N PRO A 320 -9.16 9.85 -2.40
CA PRO A 320 -10.00 8.72 -1.98
C PRO A 320 -10.19 8.69 -0.45
N ALA A 321 -11.22 7.99 0.04
CA ALA A 321 -11.61 7.88 1.46
C ALA A 321 -10.57 7.16 2.38
N GLY A 322 -9.29 7.20 2.02
CA GLY A 322 -8.16 6.53 2.65
C GLY A 322 -7.59 5.45 1.74
N ASN A 323 -6.26 5.33 1.72
CA ASN A 323 -5.56 4.43 0.80
C ASN A 323 -5.19 3.07 1.44
N LYS A 324 -5.72 2.75 2.63
CA LYS A 324 -5.28 1.56 3.40
C LYS A 324 -6.02 0.28 2.99
N SER A 325 -5.29 -0.84 3.04
CA SER A 325 -5.83 -2.17 2.89
C SER A 325 -6.78 -2.60 4.03
N GLU A 326 -7.90 -3.22 3.68
CA GLU A 326 -8.91 -3.84 4.55
C GLU A 326 -8.31 -4.89 5.48
N GLU A 327 -7.25 -5.60 5.08
CA GLU A 327 -6.57 -6.56 5.96
C GLU A 327 -5.98 -5.92 7.22
N VAL A 328 -5.76 -4.61 7.21
CA VAL A 328 -5.27 -3.87 8.37
C VAL A 328 -6.41 -3.32 9.22
N ARG A 329 -7.55 -2.99 8.58
CA ARG A 329 -8.79 -2.55 9.23
C ARG A 329 -9.55 -3.74 9.87
N GLY A 330 -9.52 -4.91 9.24
CA GLY A 330 -10.27 -6.11 9.62
C GLY A 330 -9.77 -6.87 10.85
N PHE A 331 -8.73 -6.38 11.53
CA PHE A 331 -8.39 -6.84 12.89
C PHE A 331 -9.17 -6.10 13.98
N VAL A 332 -10.03 -5.14 13.60
CA VAL A 332 -11.07 -4.58 14.47
C VAL A 332 -12.32 -5.44 14.31
N VAL A 333 -12.38 -6.50 15.11
CA VAL A 333 -13.55 -7.31 15.50
C VAL A 333 -14.77 -7.15 14.57
N GLU A 334 -14.91 -8.01 13.56
CA GLU A 334 -16.26 -8.41 13.14
C GLU A 334 -16.80 -9.26 14.29
N GLU A 335 -17.66 -8.69 15.13
CA GLU A 335 -18.57 -9.47 15.96
C GLU A 335 -19.38 -10.34 14.99
N MET A 336 -19.02 -11.62 14.92
CA MET A 336 -19.83 -12.63 14.28
C MET A 336 -21.03 -12.89 15.20
N ASP A 337 -22.16 -12.25 14.91
CA ASP A 337 -23.48 -12.71 15.37
C ASP A 337 -23.90 -14.01 14.66
#